data_AF-A0A443J9N9-F1
#
_entry.id   AF-A0A443J9N9-F1
#
_cell.length_a   1.000
_cell.length_b   1.000
_cell.length_c   1.000
_cell.angle_alpha   90.00
_cell.angle_beta   90.00
_cell.angle_gamma   90.00
#
_symmetry.space_group_name_H-M   'P 1'
#
loop_
_entity.id
_entity.type
_entity.pdbx_description
1 polymer ?
#
loop_
_entity_poly.entity_id
_entity_poly.type
_entity_poly.pdbx_seq_one_letter_code
_entity_poly.pdbx_strand_id
1 'polypeptide(L)'
;MTVPLEIERKFLVNTAPPLGKLKAVPVRQGYLTSAGDTVEIRVRQMGAAWFLTLKSGGTLSRAEYEVPIDRAQFDTLWPATEGRRIEKTRHTGRLDSGELFELDLFAGAHAGLMLVEVEFPSTAAAQGFVPPDWFGADVTSDGRYKNKALAG
;
A
#
# COMPACT_ATOMS: atom_id res chain seq x y z
N MET A 1 -1.01 -20.25 -7.84
CA MET A 1 -2.00 -19.31 -8.40
C MET A 1 -1.21 -18.12 -8.91
N THR A 2 -1.27 -17.81 -10.20
CA THR A 2 -0.56 -16.66 -10.77
C THR A 2 -1.26 -15.40 -10.29
N VAL A 3 -0.56 -14.52 -9.59
CA VAL A 3 -1.09 -13.21 -9.21
C VAL A 3 -1.28 -12.41 -10.51
N PRO A 4 -2.48 -11.92 -10.84
CA PRO A 4 -2.66 -11.07 -12.00
C PRO A 4 -1.77 -9.83 -11.87
N LEU A 5 -1.22 -9.36 -12.98
CA LEU A 5 -0.42 -8.14 -13.00
C LEU A 5 -1.34 -6.96 -12.66
N GLU A 6 -1.21 -6.41 -11.45
CA GLU A 6 -1.89 -5.17 -11.06
C GLU A 6 -1.25 -4.00 -11.82
N ILE A 7 -2.07 -3.19 -12.47
CA ILE A 7 -1.64 -1.98 -13.21
C ILE A 7 -2.17 -0.79 -12.44
N GLU A 8 -1.27 -0.04 -11.81
CA GLU A 8 -1.61 1.05 -10.93
C GLU A 8 -0.78 2.31 -11.22
N ARG A 9 -1.32 3.47 -10.84
CA ARG A 9 -0.56 4.73 -10.73
C ARG A 9 -0.72 5.29 -9.33
N LYS A 10 0.34 5.90 -8.82
CA LYS A 10 0.40 6.46 -7.46
C LYS A 10 0.71 7.95 -7.50
N PHE A 11 -0.01 8.71 -6.70
CA PHE A 11 0.13 10.16 -6.64
C PHE A 11 0.21 10.65 -5.20
N LEU A 12 0.92 11.76 -5.01
CA LEU A 12 0.69 12.61 -3.84
C LEU A 12 -0.73 13.16 -3.86
N VAL A 13 -1.17 13.71 -2.73
CA VAL A 13 -2.49 14.34 -2.61
C VAL A 13 -2.32 15.76 -2.08
N ASN A 14 -2.82 16.74 -2.84
CA ASN A 14 -2.75 18.15 -2.46
C ASN A 14 -3.80 18.47 -1.40
N THR A 15 -5.01 17.94 -1.57
CA THR A 15 -6.13 18.15 -0.66
C THR A 15 -7.00 16.90 -0.70
N ALA A 16 -7.31 16.30 0.44
CA ALA A 16 -8.15 15.11 0.47
C ALA A 16 -9.58 15.44 0.00
N PRO A 17 -10.21 14.58 -0.83
CA PRO A 17 -11.62 14.71 -1.15
C PRO A 17 -12.50 14.47 0.10
N PRO A 18 -13.80 14.80 0.04
CA PRO A 18 -14.72 14.51 1.14
C PRO A 18 -14.73 13.02 1.53
N LEU A 19 -14.20 12.70 2.72
CA LEU A 19 -13.99 11.32 3.16
C LEU A 19 -15.27 10.59 3.57
N GLY A 20 -16.35 11.32 3.87
CA GLY A 20 -17.56 10.77 4.51
C GLY A 20 -18.32 9.71 3.70
N LYS A 21 -18.05 9.58 2.39
CA LYS A 21 -18.63 8.54 1.53
C LYS A 21 -17.67 7.37 1.27
N LEU A 22 -16.43 7.45 1.74
CA LEU A 22 -15.39 6.47 1.47
C LEU A 22 -15.37 5.40 2.57
N LYS A 23 -15.09 4.17 2.16
CA LYS A 23 -14.88 3.08 3.13
C LYS A 23 -13.50 3.24 3.75
N ALA A 24 -13.46 3.53 5.05
CA ALA A 24 -12.22 3.65 5.81
C ALA A 24 -11.83 2.33 6.48
N VAL A 25 -10.56 1.93 6.35
CA VAL A 25 -10.00 0.75 7.00
C VAL A 25 -8.64 1.11 7.61
N PRO A 26 -8.44 0.90 8.93
CA PRO A 26 -7.11 1.07 9.51
C PRO A 26 -6.17 -0.03 9.03
N VAL A 27 -4.96 0.36 8.65
CA VAL A 27 -3.92 -0.55 8.18
C VAL A 27 -2.67 -0.34 9.03
N ARG A 28 -2.16 -1.44 9.58
CA ARG A 28 -0.87 -1.49 10.29
C ARG A 28 -0.04 -2.56 9.63
N GLN A 29 1.17 -2.22 9.19
CA GLN A 29 2.06 -3.19 8.59
C GLN A 29 3.50 -2.95 9.05
N GLY A 30 4.26 -4.03 9.13
CA GLY A 30 5.64 -3.99 9.55
C GLY A 30 6.47 -5.08 8.90
N TYR A 31 7.75 -4.78 8.69
CA TYR A 31 8.68 -5.69 8.03
C TYR A 31 9.56 -6.40 9.06
N LEU A 32 9.55 -7.74 9.00
CA LEU A 32 10.40 -8.60 9.81
C LEU A 32 11.81 -8.71 9.23
N THR A 33 11.97 -8.40 7.94
CA THR A 33 13.26 -8.36 7.26
C THR A 33 13.68 -6.92 6.97
N SER A 34 14.98 -6.73 6.73
CA SER A 34 15.59 -5.44 6.42
C SER A 34 15.66 -5.18 4.91
N ALA A 35 16.02 -3.96 4.52
CA ALA A 35 16.22 -3.58 3.12
C ALA A 35 17.22 -4.50 2.38
N GLY A 36 18.29 -4.90 3.06
CA GLY A 36 19.37 -5.73 2.50
C GLY A 36 19.12 -7.24 2.47
N ASP A 37 18.02 -7.72 3.03
CA ASP A 37 17.72 -9.16 3.03
C ASP A 37 17.25 -9.62 1.64
N THR A 38 17.58 -10.87 1.31
CA THR A 38 17.21 -11.50 0.02
C THR A 38 15.72 -11.82 -0.08
N VAL A 39 14.99 -11.74 1.04
CA VAL A 39 13.54 -11.95 1.13
C VAL A 39 12.87 -10.79 1.87
N GLU A 40 11.63 -10.50 1.50
CA GLU A 40 10.76 -9.56 2.19
C GLU A 40 9.73 -10.34 2.99
N ILE A 41 9.72 -10.19 4.32
CA ILE A 41 8.67 -10.75 5.17
C ILE A 41 7.93 -9.60 5.83
N ARG A 42 6.62 -9.53 5.62
CA ARG A 42 5.75 -8.47 6.11
C ARG A 42 4.58 -9.06 6.89
N VAL A 43 4.33 -8.54 8.08
CA VAL A 43 3.06 -8.75 8.79
C VAL A 43 2.16 -7.54 8.59
N ARG A 44 0.88 -7.77 8.31
CA ARG A 44 -0.10 -6.72 8.01
C ARG A 44 -1.43 -7.01 8.69
N GLN A 45 -1.97 -6.00 9.37
CA GLN A 45 -3.36 -5.90 9.78
C GLN A 45 -4.09 -4.98 8.78
N MET A 46 -5.25 -5.40 8.30
CA MET A 46 -6.18 -4.60 7.52
C MET A 46 -7.58 -4.72 8.13
N GLY A 47 -7.99 -3.71 8.91
CA GLY A 47 -9.20 -3.78 9.70
C GLY A 47 -9.14 -4.94 10.70
N ALA A 48 -10.01 -5.93 10.51
CA ALA A 48 -10.11 -7.13 11.35
C ALA A 48 -9.51 -8.40 10.70
N ALA A 49 -8.67 -8.24 9.66
CA ALA A 49 -7.94 -9.33 9.03
C ALA A 49 -6.43 -9.15 9.20
N TRP A 50 -5.68 -10.25 9.30
CA TRP A 50 -4.23 -10.26 9.46
C TRP A 50 -3.58 -11.20 8.47
N PHE A 51 -2.39 -10.82 8.00
CA PHE A 51 -1.67 -11.52 6.96
C PHE A 51 -0.17 -11.56 7.25
N LEU A 52 0.47 -12.65 6.85
CA LEU A 52 1.91 -12.77 6.70
C LEU A 52 2.21 -12.92 5.20
N THR A 53 2.98 -11.98 4.65
CA THR A 53 3.43 -12.01 3.26
C THR A 53 4.92 -12.34 3.22
N LEU A 54 5.32 -13.28 2.37
CA LEU A 54 6.70 -13.53 1.98
C LEU A 54 6.85 -13.19 0.50
N LYS A 55 7.77 -12.29 0.16
CA LYS A 55 8.21 -12.06 -1.22
C LYS A 55 9.66 -12.50 -1.37
N SER A 56 9.94 -13.36 -2.33
CA SER A 56 11.28 -13.88 -2.61
C SER A 56 11.55 -13.95 -4.12
N GLY A 57 12.82 -13.90 -4.51
CA GLY A 57 13.22 -13.90 -5.92
C GLY A 57 13.89 -12.60 -6.36
N GLY A 58 14.53 -12.66 -7.53
CA GLY A 58 15.38 -11.58 -8.07
C GLY A 58 14.60 -10.33 -8.48
N THR A 59 15.27 -9.44 -9.22
CA THR A 59 14.71 -8.15 -9.66
C THR A 59 13.61 -8.26 -10.72
N LEU A 60 13.63 -9.31 -11.55
CA LEU A 60 12.73 -9.47 -12.72
C LEU A 60 11.48 -10.30 -12.44
N SER A 61 11.53 -11.25 -11.51
CA SER A 61 10.36 -11.99 -11.06
C SER A 61 10.48 -12.28 -9.57
N ARG A 62 9.43 -11.92 -8.83
CA ARG A 62 9.29 -12.19 -7.41
C ARG A 62 8.12 -13.13 -7.20
N ALA A 63 8.37 -14.23 -6.50
CA ALA A 63 7.31 -15.04 -5.95
C ALA A 63 6.74 -14.30 -4.73
N GLU A 64 5.42 -14.25 -4.64
CA GLU A 64 4.70 -13.66 -3.52
C GLU A 64 3.75 -14.70 -2.94
N TYR A 65 3.89 -14.95 -1.64
CA TYR A 65 3.06 -15.85 -0.87
C TYR A 65 2.44 -15.06 0.26
N GLU A 66 1.12 -14.94 0.25
CA GLU A 66 0.37 -14.34 1.34
C GLU A 66 -0.48 -15.42 2.03
N VAL A 67 -0.35 -15.51 3.35
CA VAL A 67 -1.17 -16.40 4.16
C VAL A 67 -1.94 -15.60 5.20
N PRO A 68 -3.23 -15.90 5.42
CA PRO A 68 -3.96 -15.35 6.54
C PRO A 68 -3.33 -15.88 7.85
N ILE A 69 -3.23 -15.01 8.85
CA ILE A 69 -2.84 -15.35 10.21
C ILE A 69 -3.91 -14.86 11.17
N ASP A 70 -3.95 -15.40 12.38
CA ASP A 70 -4.82 -14.88 13.42
C ASP A 70 -4.19 -13.66 14.13
N ARG A 71 -5.01 -13.00 14.96
CA ARG A 71 -4.57 -11.84 15.74
C ARG A 71 -3.43 -12.18 16.71
N ALA A 72 -3.46 -13.34 17.36
CA ALA A 72 -2.45 -13.71 18.35
C ALA A 72 -1.08 -13.93 17.70
N GLN A 73 -1.06 -14.53 16.50
CA GLN A 73 0.13 -14.65 15.67
C GLN A 73 0.66 -13.27 15.26
N PHE A 74 -0.22 -12.36 14.81
CA PHE A 74 0.20 -11.00 14.47
C PHE A 74 0.77 -10.26 15.68
N ASP A 75 0.07 -10.27 16.82
CA ASP A 75 0.49 -9.57 18.04
C ASP A 75 1.82 -10.14 18.58
N THR A 76 2.09 -11.44 18.38
CA THR A 76 3.38 -12.08 18.71
C THR A 76 4.52 -11.58 17.82
N LEU A 77 4.28 -11.42 16.51
CA LEU A 77 5.31 -11.00 15.54
C LEU A 77 5.52 -9.48 15.50
N TRP A 78 4.50 -8.70 15.85
CA TRP A 78 4.51 -7.24 15.72
C TRP A 78 5.70 -6.55 16.40
N PRO A 79 6.12 -6.90 17.63
CA PRO A 79 7.28 -6.28 18.28
C PRO A 79 8.57 -6.36 17.45
N ALA A 80 8.77 -7.44 16.68
CA ALA A 80 9.96 -7.62 15.84
C ALA A 80 9.99 -6.69 14.61
N THR A 81 8.94 -5.93 14.36
CA THR A 81 8.87 -4.93 13.27
C THR A 81 9.25 -3.52 13.71
N GLU A 82 9.64 -3.31 14.98
CA GLU A 82 10.03 -2.00 15.51
C GLU A 82 11.03 -1.28 14.60
N GLY A 83 10.78 0.01 14.32
CA GLY A 83 11.58 0.82 13.40
C GLY A 83 11.38 0.53 11.90
N ARG A 84 10.52 -0.44 11.55
CA ARG A 84 10.18 -0.82 10.17
C ARG A 84 8.67 -0.92 9.95
N ARG A 85 7.92 0.10 10.38
CA ARG A 85 6.45 0.11 10.42
C ARG A 85 5.84 1.21 9.56
N ILE A 86 4.66 0.91 9.04
CA ILE A 86 3.75 1.86 8.43
C ILE A 86 2.38 1.70 9.07
N GLU A 87 1.81 2.83 9.46
CA GLU A 87 0.45 2.92 9.98
C GLU A 87 -0.30 3.97 9.17
N LYS A 88 -1.51 3.64 8.73
CA LYS A 88 -2.34 4.51 7.89
C LYS A 88 -3.82 4.16 8.02
N THR A 89 -4.68 5.10 7.66
CA THR A 89 -6.08 4.80 7.35
C THR A 89 -6.25 4.82 5.84
N ARG A 90 -6.69 3.69 5.29
CA ARG A 90 -6.98 3.55 3.86
C ARG A 90 -8.44 3.81 3.59
N HIS A 91 -8.72 4.77 2.73
CA HIS A 91 -10.04 5.11 2.23
C HIS A 91 -10.19 4.58 0.80
N THR A 92 -11.11 3.65 0.58
CA THR A 92 -11.41 3.15 -0.76
C THR A 92 -12.61 3.89 -1.35
N GLY A 93 -12.50 4.28 -2.61
CA GLY A 93 -13.54 4.95 -3.35
C GLY A 93 -13.53 4.63 -4.84
N ARG A 94 -14.39 5.34 -5.58
CA ARG A 94 -14.43 5.32 -7.03
C ARG A 94 -14.41 6.76 -7.54
N LEU A 95 -13.58 7.03 -8.54
CA LEU A 95 -13.58 8.31 -9.24
C LEU A 95 -14.84 8.46 -10.09
N ASP A 96 -15.17 9.68 -10.49
CA ASP A 96 -16.31 9.96 -11.38
C ASP A 96 -16.13 9.28 -12.75
N SER A 97 -14.88 9.10 -13.20
CA SER A 97 -14.49 8.35 -14.40
C SER A 97 -14.64 6.83 -14.25
N GLY A 98 -14.86 6.33 -13.04
CA GLY A 98 -15.20 4.94 -12.76
C GLY A 98 -14.05 4.09 -12.20
N GLU A 99 -12.80 4.57 -12.20
CA GLU A 99 -11.66 3.84 -11.63
C GLU A 99 -11.77 3.73 -10.12
N LEU A 100 -11.32 2.60 -9.58
CA LEU A 100 -11.16 2.41 -8.15
C LEU A 100 -9.90 3.13 -7.67
N PHE A 101 -9.98 3.71 -6.48
CA PHE A 101 -8.81 4.28 -5.83
C PHE A 101 -8.72 3.91 -4.37
N GLU A 102 -7.49 3.84 -3.89
CA GLU A 102 -7.13 3.71 -2.48
C GLU A 102 -6.39 4.98 -2.05
N LEU A 103 -7.02 5.76 -1.17
CA LEU A 103 -6.46 6.97 -0.57
C LEU A 103 -5.93 6.64 0.84
N ASP A 104 -4.62 6.71 1.00
CA ASP A 104 -3.93 6.45 2.26
C ASP A 104 -3.61 7.73 3.00
N LEU A 105 -4.11 7.84 4.23
CA LEU A 105 -3.76 8.89 5.19
C LEU A 105 -2.80 8.29 6.21
N PHE A 106 -1.52 8.63 6.09
CA PHE A 106 -0.47 8.05 6.93
C PHE A 106 -0.47 8.65 8.34
N ALA A 107 -0.04 7.84 9.30
CA ALA A 107 0.05 8.17 10.72
C ALA A 107 1.47 7.95 11.25
N GLY A 108 1.70 8.29 12.53
CA GLY A 108 2.98 8.10 13.20
C GLY A 108 4.11 8.89 12.52
N ALA A 109 5.20 8.21 12.17
CA ALA A 109 6.37 8.85 11.55
C ALA A 109 6.09 9.50 10.19
N HIS A 110 5.00 9.11 9.53
CA HIS A 110 4.58 9.60 8.22
C HIS A 110 3.33 10.48 8.30
N ALA A 111 2.97 10.97 9.48
CA ALA A 111 1.80 11.83 9.65
C ALA A 111 1.86 13.05 8.72
N GLY A 112 0.75 13.28 8.00
CA GLY A 112 0.64 14.35 7.01
C GLY A 112 0.94 13.91 5.57
N LEU A 113 1.59 12.76 5.36
CA LEU A 113 1.71 12.17 4.04
C LEU A 113 0.35 11.58 3.62
N MET A 114 -0.05 11.89 2.39
CA MET A 114 -1.22 11.31 1.74
C MET A 114 -0.83 10.80 0.36
N LEU A 115 -1.22 9.57 0.06
CA LEU A 115 -1.02 8.94 -1.25
C LEU A 115 -2.33 8.41 -1.78
N VAL A 116 -2.55 8.53 -3.08
CA VAL A 116 -3.65 7.87 -3.77
C VAL A 116 -3.09 6.91 -4.82
N GLU A 117 -3.52 5.66 -4.75
CA GLU A 117 -3.26 4.62 -5.76
C GLU A 117 -4.56 4.42 -6.57
N VAL A 118 -4.45 4.42 -7.90
CA VAL A 118 -5.57 4.17 -8.82
C VAL A 118 -5.28 2.92 -9.62
N GLU A 119 -6.25 2.01 -9.64
CA GLU A 119 -6.16 0.74 -10.37
C GLU A 119 -6.73 0.87 -11.79
N PHE A 120 -6.05 0.24 -12.76
CA PHE A 120 -6.42 0.28 -14.16
C PHE A 120 -6.58 -1.14 -14.74
N PRO A 121 -7.54 -1.35 -15.64
CA PRO A 121 -7.72 -2.65 -16.32
C PRO A 121 -6.65 -2.91 -17.40
N SER A 122 -5.89 -1.90 -17.82
CA SER A 122 -4.85 -2.02 -18.84
C SER A 122 -3.83 -0.88 -18.75
N THR A 123 -2.65 -1.09 -19.34
CA THR A 123 -1.61 -0.06 -19.45
C THR A 123 -2.07 1.13 -20.29
N ALA A 124 -2.88 0.89 -21.33
CA ALA A 124 -3.43 1.96 -22.16
C ALA A 124 -4.37 2.87 -21.35
N ALA A 125 -5.21 2.28 -20.49
CA ALA A 125 -6.08 3.05 -19.59
C ALA A 125 -5.24 3.87 -18.58
N ALA A 126 -4.20 3.28 -18.00
CA ALA A 126 -3.30 3.99 -17.08
C ALA A 126 -2.58 5.17 -17.73
N GLN A 127 -2.12 5.00 -18.98
CA GLN A 127 -1.43 6.04 -19.75
C GLN A 127 -2.38 7.16 -20.18
N GLY A 128 -3.63 6.85 -20.51
CA GLY A 128 -4.66 7.83 -20.87
C GLY A 128 -5.31 8.54 -19.68
N PHE A 129 -5.03 8.11 -18.45
CA PHE A 129 -5.65 8.64 -17.25
C PHE A 129 -5.22 10.08 -16.95
N VAL A 130 -6.22 10.96 -16.79
CA VAL A 130 -6.06 12.35 -16.39
C VAL A 130 -6.42 12.48 -14.91
N PRO A 131 -5.46 12.77 -14.02
CA PRO A 131 -5.72 12.86 -12.59
C PRO A 131 -6.59 14.08 -12.26
N PRO A 132 -7.59 13.94 -11.35
CA PRO A 132 -8.37 15.08 -10.84
C PRO A 132 -7.51 16.12 -10.11
N ASP A 133 -7.98 17.36 -9.99
CA ASP A 133 -7.24 18.49 -9.40
C ASP A 133 -6.70 18.27 -7.97
N TRP A 134 -7.34 17.38 -7.22
CA TRP A 134 -6.93 17.08 -5.85
C TRP A 134 -5.71 16.15 -5.77
N PHE A 135 -5.38 15.47 -6.87
CA PHE A 135 -4.14 14.71 -7.00
C PHE A 135 -2.95 15.67 -7.13
N GLY A 136 -1.84 15.27 -6.51
CA GLY A 136 -0.55 15.94 -6.62
C GLY A 136 0.34 15.28 -7.67
N ALA A 137 1.65 15.33 -7.43
CA ALA A 137 2.64 14.74 -8.34
C ALA A 137 2.47 13.22 -8.48
N ASP A 138 2.65 12.71 -9.70
CA ASP A 138 2.78 11.28 -9.99
C ASP A 138 4.11 10.77 -9.41
N VAL A 139 4.02 9.82 -8.49
CA VAL A 139 5.15 9.20 -7.78
C VAL A 139 5.22 7.69 -8.05
N THR A 140 4.58 7.20 -9.11
CA THR A 140 4.50 5.77 -9.46
C THR A 140 5.87 5.11 -9.55
N SER A 141 6.85 5.80 -10.14
CA SER A 141 8.22 5.30 -10.32
C SER A 141 9.19 5.73 -9.21
N ASP A 142 8.76 6.58 -8.28
CA ASP A 142 9.62 7.10 -7.22
C ASP A 142 9.76 6.08 -6.09
N GLY A 143 10.96 5.50 -5.97
CA GLY A 143 11.28 4.49 -4.98
C GLY A 143 11.03 4.91 -3.53
N ARG A 144 11.05 6.22 -3.23
CA ARG A 144 10.84 6.75 -1.88
C ARG A 144 9.41 6.55 -1.37
N TYR A 145 8.43 6.46 -2.27
CA TYR A 145 7.01 6.26 -1.93
C TYR A 145 6.57 4.79 -2.04
N LYS A 146 7.52 3.86 -2.13
CA LYS A 146 7.25 2.43 -1.98
C LYS A 146 7.10 2.08 -0.50
N ASN A 147 6.18 1.16 -0.19
CA ASN A 147 5.92 0.75 1.20
C ASN A 147 7.20 0.28 1.94
N LYS A 148 8.09 -0.48 1.28
CA LYS A 148 9.34 -0.89 1.94
C LYS A 148 10.23 0.31 2.29
N ALA A 149 10.33 1.30 1.41
CA ALA A 149 11.13 2.49 1.63
C ALA A 149 10.54 3.41 2.71
N LEU A 150 9.22 3.56 2.76
CA LEU A 150 8.55 4.30 3.82
C LEU A 150 8.71 3.62 5.19
N ALA A 151 8.74 2.29 5.24
CA ALA A 151 8.87 1.59 6.52
C ALA A 151 10.24 1.78 7.17
N GLY A 152 11.32 1.88 6.39
CA GLY A 152 12.70 1.97 6.88
C GLY A 152 13.64 0.97 6.20
#